data_AF-A0A934CL03-F1
#
_entry.id   AF-A0A934CL03-F1
#
_cell.length_a   1.000
_cell.length_b   1.000
_cell.length_c   1.000
_cell.angle_alpha   90.00
_cell.angle_beta   90.00
_cell.angle_gamma   90.00
#
_symmetry.space_group_name_H-M   'P 1'
#
loop_
_entity.id
_entity.type
_entity.pdbx_description
1 polymer ?
#
loop_
_entity_poly.entity_id
_entity_poly.type
_entity_poly.pdbx_seq_one_letter_code
_entity_poly.pdbx_strand_id
1 'polypeptide(L)' 'MTKKLIEKNIKLSLEFDSYLNKHPDLYAKIPNGAHVVLTVKGDKIFNQSNVENVSSVRGKVVEARKEDGRWTVGAFMPA' A
#
# COMPACT_ATOMS: atom_id res chain seq x y z
N MET A 1 14.95 -0.35 -5.96
CA MET A 1 14.51 -0.24 -4.56
C MET A 1 15.70 -0.55 -3.64
N THR A 2 15.93 0.21 -2.56
CA THR A 2 17.05 -0.05 -1.62
C THR A 2 16.65 -1.04 -0.53
N LYS A 3 17.62 -1.67 0.16
CA LYS A 3 17.35 -2.59 1.28
C LYS A 3 16.44 -1.97 2.36
N LYS A 4 16.71 -0.71 2.72
CA LYS A 4 15.90 0.03 3.72
C LYS A 4 14.44 0.22 3.29
N LEU A 5 14.20 0.46 2.01
CA LEU A 5 12.84 0.61 1.47
C LEU A 5 12.10 -0.74 1.46
N ILE A 6 12.80 -1.83 1.15
CA ILE A 6 12.24 -3.20 1.22
C ILE A 6 11.87 -3.56 2.66
N GLU A 7 12.78 -3.35 3.62
CA GLU A 7 12.52 -3.58 5.05
C GLU A 7 11.33 -2.76 5.55
N LYS A 8 11.24 -1.50 5.11
CA LYS A 8 10.10 -0.64 5.42
C LYS A 8 8.79 -1.15 4.82
N ASN A 9 8.81 -1.64 3.58
CA ASN A 9 7.64 -2.25 2.94
C ASN A 9 7.15 -3.48 3.72
N ILE A 10 8.06 -4.38 4.11
CA ILE A 10 7.72 -5.58 4.89
C ILE A 10 7.09 -5.18 6.23
N LYS A 11 7.65 -4.17 6.92
CA LYS A 11 7.07 -3.68 8.18
C LYS A 11 5.67 -3.11 7.99
N LEU A 12 5.47 -2.30 6.94
CA LEU A 12 4.18 -1.68 6.65
C LEU A 12 3.14 -2.69 6.16
N SER A 13 3.53 -3.74 5.43
CA SER A 13 2.60 -4.80 5.03
C SER A 13 2.07 -5.56 6.24
N LEU A 14 2.94 -5.91 7.18
CA LEU A 14 2.53 -6.57 8.43
C LEU A 14 1.62 -5.66 9.28
N GLU A 15 1.91 -4.36 9.32
CA GLU A 15 1.05 -3.40 10.00
C GLU A 15 -0.32 -3.28 9.33
N PHE A 16 -0.35 -3.22 8.00
CA PHE A 16 -1.57 -3.15 7.22
C PHE A 16 -2.42 -4.43 7.38
N ASP A 17 -1.80 -5.61 7.35
CA ASP A 17 -2.49 -6.89 7.62
C ASP A 17 -3.12 -6.89 9.02
N SER A 18 -2.38 -6.44 10.03
CA SER A 18 -2.89 -6.28 11.40
C SER A 18 -4.07 -5.30 11.47
N TYR A 19 -4.01 -4.22 10.68
CA TYR A 19 -5.08 -3.24 10.59
C TYR A 19 -6.34 -3.84 9.92
N LEU A 20 -6.19 -4.53 8.79
CA LEU A 20 -7.31 -5.15 8.08
C LEU A 20 -8.06 -6.17 8.94
N ASN A 21 -7.35 -6.93 9.78
CA ASN A 21 -7.99 -7.85 10.74
C ASN A 21 -8.94 -7.14 11.72
N LYS A 22 -8.70 -5.85 12.01
CA LYS A 22 -9.56 -5.03 12.88
C LYS A 22 -10.61 -4.22 12.10
N HIS A 23 -10.47 -4.15 10.78
CA HIS A 23 -11.25 -3.32 9.86
C HIS A 23 -11.69 -4.14 8.64
N PRO A 24 -12.58 -5.14 8.81
CA PRO A 24 -13.01 -6.02 7.73
C PRO A 24 -13.77 -5.28 6.62
N ASP A 25 -14.40 -4.14 6.93
CA ASP A 25 -15.03 -3.25 5.97
C ASP A 25 -14.03 -2.62 4.98
N LEU A 26 -12.79 -2.39 5.44
CA LEU A 26 -11.71 -1.92 4.58
C LEU A 26 -11.20 -3.05 3.69
N TYR A 27 -11.09 -4.27 4.23
CA TYR A 27 -10.71 -5.46 3.46
C TYR A 27 -11.68 -5.75 2.32
N ALA A 28 -12.98 -5.62 2.57
CA ALA A 28 -14.03 -5.83 1.55
C ALA A 28 -13.92 -4.89 0.33
N LYS A 29 -13.20 -3.76 0.46
CA LYS A 29 -12.95 -2.82 -0.65
C LYS A 29 -11.80 -3.25 -1.56
N ILE A 30 -10.98 -4.21 -1.13
CA ILE A 30 -9.85 -4.71 -1.91
C ILE A 30 -10.37 -5.79 -2.86
N PRO A 31 -10.28 -5.60 -4.20
CA PRO A 31 -10.70 -6.62 -5.14
C PRO A 31 -9.86 -7.89 -5.01
N ASN A 32 -10.49 -9.06 -5.17
CA ASN A 32 -9.76 -10.33 -5.22
C ASN A 32 -8.67 -10.29 -6.31
N GLY A 33 -7.45 -10.69 -5.92
CA GLY A 33 -6.28 -10.69 -6.78
C GLY A 33 -5.71 -9.30 -7.09
N ALA A 34 -6.14 -8.25 -6.37
CA ALA A 34 -5.54 -6.93 -6.53
C ALA A 34 -4.16 -6.86 -5.88
N HIS A 35 -3.25 -6.16 -6.53
CA HIS A 35 -1.99 -5.74 -5.93
C HIS A 35 -2.23 -4.48 -5.09
N VAL A 36 -1.73 -4.50 -3.87
CA VAL A 36 -1.85 -3.37 -2.93
C VAL A 36 -0.53 -2.61 -2.92
N VAL A 37 -0.61 -1.30 -3.16
CA VAL A 37 0.52 -0.38 -3.12
C VAL A 37 0.46 0.40 -1.84
N LEU A 38 1.49 0.28 -1.00
CA LEU A 38 1.53 0.98 0.28
C LEU A 38 2.12 2.38 0.08
N THR A 39 1.44 3.40 0.58
CA THR A 39 1.96 4.78 0.63
C THR A 39 1.82 5.36 2.03
N VAL A 40 2.69 6.30 2.37
CA VAL A 40 2.68 7.01 3.66
C VAL A 40 2.64 8.51 3.41
N LYS A 41 1.70 9.22 4.04
CA LYS A 41 1.65 10.68 3.96
C LYS A 41 2.97 11.28 4.43
N GLY A 42 3.55 12.14 3.60
CA GLY A 42 4.82 12.83 3.88
C GLY A 42 6.08 12.09 3.43
N ASP A 43 6.01 10.81 3.03
CA ASP A 43 7.19 10.07 2.57
C ASP A 43 7.24 9.91 1.05
N LYS A 44 7.63 10.99 0.37
CA LYS A 44 7.68 11.03 -1.10
C LYS A 44 8.63 9.98 -1.69
N ILE A 45 9.80 9.76 -1.08
CA ILE A 45 10.82 8.84 -1.59
C ILE A 45 10.31 7.40 -1.55
N PHE A 46 9.72 7.00 -0.43
CA PHE A 46 9.13 5.67 -0.30
C PHE A 46 7.97 5.48 -1.27
N ASN A 47 7.05 6.45 -1.34
CA ASN A 47 5.87 6.36 -2.19
C ASN A 47 6.26 6.25 -3.68
N GLN A 48 7.20 7.08 -4.13
CA GLN A 48 7.69 7.02 -5.51
C GLN A 48 8.34 5.67 -5.82
N SER A 49 9.19 5.17 -4.92
CA SER A 49 9.79 3.85 -5.12
C SER A 49 8.74 2.74 -5.22
N ASN A 50 7.66 2.81 -4.43
CA ASN A 50 6.58 1.83 -4.52
C ASN A 50 5.79 1.96 -5.82
N VAL A 51 5.43 3.17 -6.24
CA VAL A 51 4.74 3.45 -7.51
C VAL A 51 5.54 2.94 -8.71
N GLU A 52 6.86 3.15 -8.73
CA GLU A 52 7.72 2.65 -9.82
C GLU A 52 7.65 1.12 -9.96
N ASN A 53 7.51 0.40 -8.84
CA ASN A 53 7.43 -1.07 -8.86
C ASN A 53 6.05 -1.60 -9.28
N VAL A 54 5.04 -0.73 -9.34
CA VAL A 54 3.67 -1.09 -9.78
C VAL A 54 3.56 -1.11 -11.29
N SER A 55 4.39 -0.34 -12.00
CA SER A 55 4.36 -0.24 -13.46
C SER A 55 4.53 -1.59 -14.19
N SER A 56 5.13 -2.58 -13.52
CA SER A 56 5.34 -3.94 -14.04
C SER A 56 4.25 -4.94 -13.66
N VAL A 57 3.27 -4.53 -12.85
CA VAL A 57 2.20 -5.39 -12.33
C VAL A 57 1.09 -5.53 -13.37
N ARG A 58 0.65 -6.77 -13.62
CA ARG A 58 -0.56 -7.06 -14.40
C ARG A 58 -1.74 -7.26 -13.46
N GLY A 59 -2.88 -6.62 -13.75
CA GLY A 59 -4.13 -6.82 -13.01
C GLY A 59 -4.61 -5.57 -12.27
N LYS A 60 -5.50 -5.78 -11.30
CA LYS A 60 -6.07 -4.68 -10.50
C LYS A 60 -5.04 -4.18 -9.51
N VAL A 61 -4.95 -2.87 -9.37
CA VAL A 61 -4.08 -2.22 -8.38
C VAL A 61 -4.90 -1.30 -7.51
N VAL A 62 -4.69 -1.35 -6.20
CA VAL A 62 -5.27 -0.44 -5.22
C VAL A 62 -4.16 0.23 -4.41
N GLU A 63 -4.40 1.46 -4.01
CA GLU A 63 -3.53 2.16 -3.07
C GLU A 63 -4.04 1.92 -1.65
N ALA A 64 -3.17 1.47 -0.76
CA ALA A 64 -3.38 1.54 0.68
C ALA A 64 -2.52 2.66 1.24
N ARG A 65 -3.16 3.76 1.63
CA ARG A 65 -2.50 4.97 2.12
C ARG A 65 -2.59 5.08 3.64
N LYS A 66 -1.43 5.22 4.27
CA LYS A 66 -1.27 5.46 5.71
C LYS A 66 -1.17 6.94 6.02
N GLU A 67 -2.01 7.39 6.94
CA GLU A 67 -2.08 8.77 7.42
C GLU A 67 -2.46 8.78 8.90
N ASP A 68 -1.62 9.38 9.75
CA ASP A 68 -1.86 9.54 11.19
C ASP A 68 -2.31 8.25 11.92
N GLY A 69 -1.69 7.12 11.56
CA GLY A 69 -1.96 5.80 12.14
C GLY A 69 -3.22 5.10 11.60
N ARG A 70 -3.90 5.70 10.62
CA ARG A 70 -5.05 5.10 9.92
C ARG A 70 -4.67 4.67 8.52
N TRP A 71 -5.35 3.64 8.03
CA TRP A 71 -5.21 3.17 6.66
C TRP A 71 -6.50 3.44 5.88
N THR A 72 -6.33 3.88 4.64
CA THR A 72 -7.40 4.04 3.67
C THR A 72 -7.05 3.26 2.42
N VAL A 73 -8.06 2.70 1.75
CA VAL A 73 -7.89 1.95 0.50
C VAL A 73 -8.69 2.64 -0.59
N GLY A 74 -8.06 2.89 -1.72
CA GLY A 74 -8.66 3.56 -2.87
C GLY A 74 -8.12 3.05 -4.21
N ALA A 75 -8.71 3.57 -5.28
CA ALA A 75 -8.20 3.34 -6.63
C ALA A 75 -6.75 3.87 -6.71
N PHE A 76 -5.86 3.06 -7.28
CA PHE A 76 -4.48 3.49 -7.50
C PHE A 76 -4.45 4.54 -8.63
N MET A 77 -4.09 5.77 -8.29
CA MET A 77 -3.86 6.86 -9.24
C MET A 77 -2.42 7.33 -9.10
N PRO A 78 -1.50 6.93 -9.99
CA PRO A 78 -0.16 7.49 -10.00
C PRO A 78 -0.26 9.00 -10.27
N ALA A 79 0.39 9.80 -9.43
CA ALA A 79 0.47 11.25 -9.57
C ALA A 79 1.41 11.67 -10.72
#